data_AF-A0A1F3SRE5-F1
#
_entry.id   AF-A0A1F3SRE5-F1
#
_cell.length_a   1.000
_cell.length_b   1.000
_cell.length_c   1.000
_cell.angle_alpha   90.00
_cell.angle_beta   90.00
_cell.angle_gamma   90.00
#
_symmetry.space_group_name_H-M   'P 1'
#
loop_
_entity.id
_entity.type
_entity.pdbx_description
1 polymer ?
#
loop_
_entity_poly.entity_id
_entity_poly.type
_entity_poly.pdbx_seq_one_letter_code
_entity_poly.pdbx_strand_id
1 'polypeptide(L)'
;MKPLKDLFLISVLSIVLMECTNVQKQELEADKAKIEVSAEEDISIRIDTMIKEAKWPTEEQKTRLFGLKEKTKNKIVEINIKLKKAKIVLVQHLVVKDSTNEKLRLLKKDIKKLYNQKVDVMLDAIEEARKILGKLDHVTQLDSMYHLYLLNEY
;
A
#
# COMPACT_ATOMS: atom_id res chain seq x y z
N MET A 1 42.00 18.08 31.59
CA MET A 1 40.76 18.63 30.99
C MET A 1 40.64 18.13 29.54
N LYS A 2 39.91 17.04 29.32
CA LYS A 2 39.65 16.48 27.98
C LYS A 2 38.26 15.84 27.75
N PRO A 3 37.28 15.77 28.68
CA PRO A 3 36.02 15.08 28.38
C PRO A 3 34.91 15.97 27.79
N LEU A 4 35.07 17.30 27.74
CA LEU A 4 33.96 18.19 27.33
C LEU A 4 33.70 18.23 25.81
N LYS A 5 34.71 17.93 24.97
CA LYS A 5 34.55 17.98 23.50
C LYS A 5 33.82 16.76 22.94
N ASP A 6 34.02 15.59 23.57
CA ASP A 6 33.41 14.34 23.11
C ASP A 6 31.90 14.28 23.45
N LEU A 7 31.47 14.96 24.51
CA LEU A 7 30.04 15.03 24.88
C LEU A 7 29.22 15.92 23.93
N PHE A 8 29.84 16.97 23.38
CA PHE A 8 29.17 17.93 22.48
C PHE A 8 28.97 17.35 21.07
N LEU A 9 29.87 16.47 20.62
CA LEU A 9 29.74 15.77 19.34
C LEU A 9 28.58 14.76 19.32
N ILE A 10 28.26 14.16 20.48
CA ILE A 10 27.16 13.19 20.60
C ILE A 10 25.78 13.89 20.62
N SER A 11 25.68 15.11 21.18
CA SER A 11 24.41 15.85 21.21
C SER A 11 24.03 16.50 19.88
N VAL A 12 25.01 16.81 19.02
CA VAL A 12 24.74 17.37 17.68
C VAL A 12 24.34 16.27 16.70
N LEU A 13 24.87 15.06 16.84
CA LEU A 13 24.55 13.93 15.96
C LEU A 13 23.11 13.40 16.15
N SER A 14 22.53 13.55 17.34
CA SER A 14 21.18 13.09 17.66
C SER A 14 20.06 14.01 17.15
N ILE A 15 20.34 15.29 16.88
CA ILE A 15 19.36 16.24 16.33
C ILE A 15 19.14 15.99 14.84
N VAL A 16 20.20 15.63 14.09
CA VAL A 16 20.13 15.40 12.64
C VAL A 16 19.33 14.13 12.28
N LEU A 17 19.27 13.14 13.19
CA LEU A 17 18.54 11.89 12.92
C LEU A 17 17.02 12.00 13.10
N MET A 18 16.53 12.95 13.90
CA MET A 18 15.07 13.12 14.12
C MET A 18 14.36 13.87 12.99
N GLU A 19 15.08 14.70 12.23
CA GLU A 19 14.48 15.49 11.14
C GLU A 19 14.20 14.64 9.90
N CYS A 20 15.02 13.62 9.61
CA CYS A 20 14.87 12.79 8.42
C CYS A 20 13.55 11.96 8.42
N THR A 21 13.10 11.50 9.58
CA THR A 21 11.85 10.72 9.70
C THR A 21 10.60 11.60 9.59
N ASN A 22 10.69 12.87 10.00
CA ASN A 22 9.58 13.81 9.94
C ASN A 22 9.35 14.34 8.52
N VAL A 23 10.43 14.52 7.74
CA VAL A 23 10.36 14.96 6.33
C VAL A 23 9.63 13.92 5.47
N GLN A 24 10.04 12.65 5.53
CA GLN A 24 9.39 11.57 4.75
C GLN A 24 7.89 11.41 5.08
N LYS A 25 7.52 11.62 6.35
CA LYS A 25 6.12 11.59 6.79
C LYS A 25 5.32 12.77 6.21
N GLN A 26 5.90 13.97 6.21
CA GLN A 26 5.25 15.16 5.62
C GLN A 26 5.11 15.04 4.10
N GLU A 27 6.11 14.49 3.41
CA GLU A 27 6.03 14.20 1.97
C GLU A 27 4.89 13.22 1.66
N LEU A 28 4.79 12.12 2.43
CA LEU A 28 3.71 11.16 2.26
C LEU A 28 2.31 11.77 2.49
N GLU A 29 2.17 12.61 3.52
CA GLU A 29 0.89 13.29 3.79
C GLU A 29 0.56 14.34 2.70
N ALA A 30 1.57 15.04 2.17
CA ALA A 30 1.40 15.95 1.04
C ALA A 30 1.00 15.21 -0.24
N ASP A 31 1.55 14.02 -0.48
CA ASP A 31 1.18 13.18 -1.62
C ASP A 31 -0.25 12.64 -1.51
N LYS A 32 -0.69 12.26 -0.30
CA LYS A 32 -2.10 11.92 -0.05
C LYS A 32 -3.04 13.09 -0.31
N ALA A 33 -2.65 14.31 0.06
CA ALA A 33 -3.50 15.50 -0.10
C ALA A 33 -3.69 15.96 -1.56
N LYS A 34 -2.77 15.60 -2.46
CA LYS A 34 -2.87 15.87 -3.91
C LYS A 34 -3.86 14.96 -4.63
N ILE A 35 -4.31 13.89 -3.96
CA ILE A 35 -5.23 12.93 -4.54
C ILE A 35 -6.67 13.35 -4.20
N GLU A 36 -7.37 13.92 -5.17
CA GLU A 36 -8.83 13.99 -5.12
C GLU A 36 -9.40 12.60 -5.41
N VAL A 37 -9.92 11.94 -4.36
CA VAL A 37 -10.72 10.73 -4.52
C VAL A 37 -12.11 11.18 -4.97
N SER A 38 -12.32 11.34 -6.27
CA SER A 38 -13.70 11.34 -6.77
C SER A 38 -14.25 9.94 -6.53
N ALA A 39 -15.35 9.86 -5.80
CA ALA A 39 -16.15 8.66 -5.79
C ALA A 39 -16.50 8.35 -7.25
N GLU A 40 -16.33 7.10 -7.67
CA GLU A 40 -16.92 6.53 -8.90
C GLU A 40 -16.07 6.52 -10.19
N GLU A 41 -14.91 7.18 -10.26
CA GLU A 41 -13.97 6.86 -11.35
C GLU A 41 -13.27 5.52 -11.06
N ASP A 42 -13.63 4.50 -11.84
CA ASP A 42 -13.07 3.15 -11.74
C ASP A 42 -11.55 3.22 -11.92
N ILE A 43 -10.81 3.17 -10.80
CA ILE A 43 -9.35 3.26 -10.76
C ILE A 43 -8.71 2.23 -11.72
N SER A 44 -9.41 1.11 -11.94
CA SER A 44 -9.06 0.14 -12.97
C SER A 44 -8.98 0.78 -14.36
N ILE A 45 -9.99 1.55 -14.77
CA ILE A 45 -10.03 2.26 -16.06
C ILE A 45 -8.90 3.29 -16.11
N ARG A 46 -8.66 4.02 -15.03
CA ARG A 46 -7.59 5.02 -14.99
C ARG A 46 -6.21 4.39 -15.16
N ILE A 47 -5.95 3.25 -14.51
CA ILE A 47 -4.72 2.47 -14.71
C ILE A 47 -4.61 1.97 -16.16
N ASP A 48 -5.69 1.48 -16.74
CA ASP A 48 -5.68 1.00 -18.14
C ASP A 48 -5.35 2.12 -19.12
N THR A 49 -5.97 3.30 -18.94
CA THR A 49 -5.72 4.49 -19.74
C THR A 49 -4.26 4.90 -19.61
N MET A 50 -3.72 4.97 -18.39
CA MET A 50 -2.33 5.36 -18.16
C MET A 50 -1.32 4.38 -18.78
N ILE A 51 -1.54 3.06 -18.68
CA ILE A 51 -0.65 2.06 -19.31
C ILE A 51 -0.71 2.18 -20.85
N LYS A 52 -1.91 2.41 -21.41
CA LYS A 52 -2.10 2.54 -22.87
C LYS A 52 -1.46 3.81 -23.43
N GLU A 53 -1.70 4.94 -22.77
CA GLU A 53 -1.29 6.27 -23.22
C GLU A 53 0.18 6.59 -22.89
N ALA A 54 0.81 5.81 -22.01
CA ALA A 54 2.22 5.99 -21.70
C ALA A 54 3.08 5.78 -22.95
N LYS A 55 3.85 6.83 -23.31
CA LYS A 55 4.85 6.81 -24.39
C LYS A 55 6.01 5.85 -24.13
N TRP A 56 6.23 5.54 -22.86
CA TRP A 56 7.15 4.53 -22.34
C TRP A 56 6.36 3.79 -21.26
N PRO A 57 5.92 2.54 -21.52
CA PRO A 57 6.78 1.37 -21.77
C PRO A 57 6.70 0.81 -23.20
N THR A 58 7.55 -0.17 -23.55
CA THR A 58 7.39 -0.97 -24.78
C THR A 58 6.10 -1.79 -24.75
N GLU A 59 5.61 -2.25 -25.90
CA GLU A 59 4.41 -3.09 -25.95
C GLU A 59 4.56 -4.38 -25.13
N GLU A 60 5.74 -5.00 -25.13
CA GLU A 60 6.03 -6.16 -24.28
C GLU A 60 5.91 -5.82 -22.77
N GLN A 61 6.43 -4.67 -22.36
CA GLN A 61 6.31 -4.21 -20.98
C GLN A 61 4.85 -3.89 -20.62
N LYS A 62 4.09 -3.25 -21.53
CA LYS A 62 2.65 -3.01 -21.34
C LYS A 62 1.88 -4.32 -21.16
N THR A 63 2.13 -5.33 -21.99
CA THR A 63 1.52 -6.66 -21.83
C THR A 63 1.83 -7.27 -20.45
N ARG A 64 3.08 -7.18 -20.01
CA ARG A 64 3.48 -7.67 -18.68
C ARG A 64 2.82 -6.90 -17.54
N LEU A 65 2.65 -5.58 -17.67
CA LEU A 65 1.94 -4.75 -16.69
C LEU A 65 0.46 -5.10 -16.61
N PHE A 66 -0.21 -5.34 -17.75
CA PHE A 66 -1.61 -5.79 -17.74
C PHE A 66 -1.76 -7.17 -17.08
N GLY A 67 -0.86 -8.11 -17.39
CA GLY A 67 -0.85 -9.41 -16.72
C GLY A 67 -0.62 -9.30 -15.21
N LEU A 68 0.28 -8.41 -14.79
CA LEU A 68 0.52 -8.11 -13.37
C LEU A 68 -0.73 -7.50 -12.71
N LYS A 69 -1.40 -6.55 -13.36
CA LYS A 69 -2.66 -5.95 -12.89
C LYS A 69 -3.72 -7.02 -12.66
N GLU A 70 -3.96 -7.89 -13.63
CA GLU A 70 -4.97 -8.96 -13.53
C GLU A 70 -4.65 -9.95 -12.40
N LYS A 71 -3.39 -10.40 -12.32
CA LYS A 71 -2.90 -11.28 -11.25
C LYS A 71 -3.11 -10.66 -9.87
N THR A 72 -2.80 -9.37 -9.73
CA THR A 72 -2.94 -8.63 -8.47
C THR A 72 -4.41 -8.47 -8.09
N LYS A 73 -5.27 -8.11 -9.05
CA LYS A 73 -6.72 -8.03 -8.88
C LYS A 73 -7.31 -9.34 -8.37
N ASN A 74 -6.95 -10.45 -9.00
CA ASN A 74 -7.45 -11.77 -8.61
C ASN A 74 -7.07 -12.12 -7.16
N LYS A 75 -5.83 -11.86 -6.75
CA LYS A 75 -5.39 -12.05 -5.35
C LYS A 75 -6.17 -11.16 -4.37
N ILE A 76 -6.40 -9.90 -4.73
CA ILE A 76 -7.17 -8.97 -3.89
C ILE A 76 -8.63 -9.44 -3.75
N VAL A 77 -9.25 -9.91 -4.83
CA VAL A 77 -10.61 -10.47 -4.81
C VAL A 77 -10.69 -11.66 -3.85
N GLU A 78 -9.74 -12.59 -3.90
CA GLU A 78 -9.69 -13.72 -2.97
C GLU A 78 -9.58 -13.28 -1.51
N ILE A 79 -8.74 -12.28 -1.22
CA ILE A 79 -8.57 -11.71 0.13
C ILE A 79 -9.88 -11.02 0.56
N ASN A 80 -10.51 -10.24 -0.31
CA ASN A 80 -11.77 -9.57 -0.04
C ASN A 80 -12.90 -10.58 0.26
N ILE A 81 -12.96 -11.72 -0.43
CA ILE A 81 -13.92 -12.80 -0.12
C ILE A 81 -13.68 -13.34 1.29
N LYS A 82 -12.42 -13.58 1.67
CA LYS A 82 -12.06 -14.04 3.03
C LYS A 82 -12.42 -12.99 4.09
N LEU A 83 -12.16 -11.71 3.83
CA LEU A 83 -12.55 -10.60 4.70
C LEU A 83 -14.07 -10.52 4.87
N LYS A 84 -14.84 -10.65 3.78
CA LYS A 84 -16.31 -10.67 3.84
C LYS A 84 -16.82 -11.82 4.72
N LYS A 85 -16.29 -13.03 4.56
CA LYS A 85 -16.62 -14.18 5.41
C LYS A 85 -16.30 -13.90 6.88
N ALA A 86 -15.10 -13.37 7.18
CA ALA A 86 -14.70 -13.04 8.54
C ALA A 86 -15.59 -11.95 9.18
N LYS A 87 -15.99 -10.92 8.41
CA LYS A 87 -16.92 -9.87 8.85
C LYS A 87 -18.32 -10.44 9.15
N ILE A 88 -18.83 -11.36 8.32
CA ILE A 88 -20.11 -12.04 8.58
C ILE A 88 -20.04 -12.82 9.89
N VAL A 89 -18.97 -13.59 10.11
CA VAL A 89 -18.75 -14.33 11.37
C VAL A 89 -18.66 -13.38 12.56
N LEU A 90 -18.03 -12.22 12.40
CA LEU A 90 -17.96 -11.20 13.46
C LEU A 90 -19.36 -10.71 13.84
N VAL A 91 -20.18 -10.38 12.85
CA VAL A 91 -21.57 -9.94 13.08
C VAL A 91 -22.39 -11.05 13.73
N GLN A 92 -22.26 -12.30 13.30
CA GLN A 92 -22.93 -13.44 13.94
C GLN A 92 -22.57 -13.56 15.42
N HIS A 93 -21.30 -13.36 15.78
CA HIS A 93 -20.84 -13.35 17.16
C HIS A 93 -21.31 -12.15 17.99
N LEU A 94 -21.69 -11.04 17.35
CA LEU A 94 -22.29 -9.89 18.05
C LEU A 94 -23.78 -10.10 18.35
N VAL A 95 -24.47 -10.90 17.52
CA VAL A 95 -25.91 -11.15 17.65
C VAL A 95 -26.21 -12.35 18.56
N VAL A 96 -25.32 -13.33 18.63
CA VAL A 96 -25.50 -14.54 19.46
C VAL A 96 -24.92 -14.34 20.86
N LYS A 97 -25.69 -14.71 21.89
CA LYS A 97 -25.39 -14.49 23.32
C LYS A 97 -24.13 -15.22 23.83
N ASP A 98 -23.66 -16.25 23.11
CA ASP A 98 -22.57 -17.17 23.54
C ASP A 98 -21.21 -16.94 22.86
N SER A 99 -20.95 -15.71 22.43
CA SER A 99 -19.64 -15.36 21.88
C SER A 99 -18.58 -15.30 22.97
N THR A 100 -17.53 -16.13 22.85
CA THR A 100 -16.40 -16.08 23.77
C THR A 100 -15.38 -15.03 23.32
N ASN A 101 -14.80 -14.32 24.28
CA ASN A 101 -13.74 -13.32 24.03
C ASN A 101 -12.56 -13.90 23.23
N GLU A 102 -12.27 -15.19 23.41
CA GLU A 102 -11.20 -15.88 22.67
C GLU A 102 -11.51 -16.04 21.18
N LYS A 103 -12.74 -16.41 20.81
CA LYS A 103 -13.16 -16.49 19.39
C LYS A 103 -13.10 -15.12 18.72
N LEU A 104 -13.53 -14.06 19.41
CA LEU A 104 -13.42 -12.69 18.92
C LEU A 104 -11.97 -12.25 18.74
N ARG A 105 -11.07 -12.62 19.65
CA ARG A 105 -9.63 -12.34 19.57
C ARG A 105 -8.98 -13.01 18.37
N LEU A 106 -9.30 -14.28 18.13
CA LEU A 106 -8.82 -15.02 16.95
C LEU A 106 -9.34 -14.39 15.66
N LEU A 107 -10.63 -14.08 15.59
CA LEU A 107 -11.23 -13.44 14.42
C LEU A 107 -10.62 -12.06 14.12
N LYS A 108 -10.36 -11.25 15.16
CA LYS A 108 -9.65 -9.97 15.03
C LYS A 108 -8.25 -10.16 14.46
N LYS A 109 -7.51 -11.18 14.91
CA LYS A 109 -6.18 -11.51 14.40
C LYS A 109 -6.25 -11.89 12.92
N ASP A 110 -7.22 -12.70 12.53
CA ASP A 110 -7.40 -13.14 11.14
C ASP A 110 -7.76 -11.98 10.21
N ILE A 111 -8.69 -11.10 10.63
CA ILE A 111 -9.05 -9.90 9.87
C ILE A 111 -7.83 -9.00 9.67
N LYS A 112 -7.05 -8.74 10.73
CA LYS A 112 -5.82 -7.95 10.64
C LYS A 112 -4.81 -8.58 9.68
N LYS A 113 -4.61 -9.90 9.77
CA LYS A 113 -3.71 -10.63 8.88
C LYS A 113 -4.14 -10.49 7.42
N LEU A 114 -5.43 -10.61 7.12
CA LEU A 114 -5.96 -10.46 5.77
C LEU A 114 -5.76 -9.03 5.23
N TYR A 115 -5.96 -8.00 6.04
CA TYR A 115 -5.66 -6.62 5.64
C TYR A 115 -4.18 -6.41 5.36
N ASN A 116 -3.29 -6.92 6.22
CA ASN A 116 -1.85 -6.86 5.97
C ASN A 116 -1.48 -7.59 4.67
N GLN A 117 -2.02 -8.79 4.45
CA GLN A 117 -1.82 -9.54 3.20
C GLN A 117 -2.30 -8.77 1.97
N LYS A 118 -3.42 -8.02 2.07
CA LYS A 118 -3.91 -7.18 0.98
C LYS A 118 -2.87 -6.11 0.64
N VAL A 119 -2.34 -5.43 1.65
CA VAL A 119 -1.29 -4.41 1.48
C VAL A 119 -0.02 -5.03 0.91
N ASP A 120 0.44 -6.15 1.45
CA ASP A 120 1.66 -6.84 0.98
C ASP A 120 1.55 -7.21 -0.51
N VAL A 121 0.41 -7.79 -0.94
CA VAL A 121 0.16 -8.12 -2.35
C VAL A 121 0.28 -6.90 -3.25
N MET A 122 -0.18 -5.75 -2.78
CA MET A 122 -0.14 -4.53 -3.57
C MET A 122 1.26 -3.91 -3.61
N LEU A 123 2.00 -3.95 -2.49
CA LEU A 123 3.40 -3.51 -2.44
C LEU A 123 4.30 -4.39 -3.31
N ASP A 124 4.08 -5.71 -3.27
CA ASP A 124 4.78 -6.66 -4.15
C ASP A 124 4.51 -6.35 -5.62
N ALA A 125 3.28 -5.98 -5.96
CA ALA A 125 2.92 -5.59 -7.32
C ALA A 125 3.62 -4.29 -7.76
N ILE A 126 3.82 -3.31 -6.87
CA ILE A 126 4.64 -2.12 -7.16
C ILE A 126 6.07 -2.53 -7.51
N GLU A 127 6.65 -3.40 -6.69
CA GLU A 127 8.01 -3.86 -6.90
C GLU A 127 8.15 -4.65 -8.21
N GLU A 128 7.20 -5.53 -8.52
CA GLU A 128 7.15 -6.29 -9.76
C GLU A 128 6.95 -5.36 -10.98
N ALA A 129 6.12 -4.33 -10.87
CA ALA A 129 5.94 -3.32 -11.91
C ALA A 129 7.23 -2.53 -12.17
N ARG A 130 7.93 -2.08 -11.12
CA ARG A 130 9.25 -1.45 -11.24
C ARG A 130 10.25 -2.36 -11.95
N LYS A 131 10.23 -3.67 -11.66
CA LYS A 131 11.08 -4.66 -12.35
C LYS A 131 10.73 -4.82 -13.83
N ILE A 132 9.44 -4.78 -14.19
CA ILE A 132 8.97 -4.84 -15.59
C ILE A 132 9.45 -3.62 -16.37
N LEU A 133 9.34 -2.44 -15.76
CA LEU A 133 9.71 -1.15 -16.35
C LEU A 133 11.23 -0.97 -16.45
N GLY A 134 12.01 -1.59 -15.55
CA GLY A 134 13.46 -1.47 -15.47
C GLY A 134 13.91 -0.28 -14.60
N LYS A 135 15.23 -0.10 -14.45
CA LYS A 135 15.80 1.08 -13.77
C LYS A 135 15.80 2.26 -14.73
N LEU A 136 15.04 3.32 -14.45
CA LEU A 136 15.22 4.63 -15.07
C LEU A 136 14.62 5.72 -14.18
N ASP A 137 15.31 6.85 -14.11
CA ASP A 137 15.13 8.01 -13.22
C ASP A 137 13.84 8.83 -13.46
N HIS A 138 12.74 8.15 -13.81
CA HIS A 138 11.43 8.71 -14.16
C HIS A 138 10.26 8.03 -13.44
N VAL A 139 10.53 7.20 -12.41
CA VAL A 139 9.54 6.46 -11.58
C VAL A 139 8.55 7.39 -10.85
N THR A 140 8.82 8.69 -10.76
CA THR A 140 8.00 9.67 -10.06
C THR A 140 6.58 9.85 -10.61
N GLN A 141 6.30 9.44 -11.86
CA GLN A 141 4.92 9.47 -12.39
C GLN A 141 4.12 8.18 -12.16
N LEU A 142 4.78 7.05 -11.89
CA LEU A 142 4.11 5.76 -11.65
C LEU A 142 4.04 5.37 -10.16
N ASP A 143 4.84 5.97 -9.27
CA ASP A 143 4.71 5.72 -7.83
C ASP A 143 3.37 6.24 -7.27
N SER A 144 2.88 7.36 -7.81
CA SER A 144 1.53 7.89 -7.53
C SER A 144 0.41 6.94 -8.00
N MET A 145 0.68 6.10 -9.01
CA MET A 145 -0.30 5.21 -9.67
C MET A 145 -0.74 4.05 -8.77
N TYR A 146 0.19 3.46 -8.03
CA TYR A 146 -0.14 2.34 -7.14
C TYR A 146 -0.71 2.81 -5.81
N HIS A 147 -0.32 3.97 -5.29
CA HIS A 147 -0.93 4.54 -4.08
C HIS A 147 -2.45 4.72 -4.20
N LEU A 148 -2.95 4.99 -5.41
CA LEU A 148 -4.38 5.06 -5.72
C LEU A 148 -5.07 3.69 -5.75
N TYR A 149 -4.43 2.67 -6.32
CA TYR A 149 -4.95 1.30 -6.37
C TYR A 149 -5.12 0.67 -4.97
N LEU A 150 -4.32 1.11 -3.99
CA LEU A 150 -4.32 0.59 -2.62
C LEU A 150 -5.61 0.88 -1.83
N LEU A 151 -6.33 1.95 -2.18
CA LEU A 151 -7.32 2.55 -1.28
C LEU A 151 -8.78 2.25 -1.64
N ASN A 152 -9.09 1.77 -2.85
CA ASN A 152 -10.47 1.79 -3.36
C ASN A 152 -10.89 0.57 -4.20
N GLU A 153 -10.74 -0.64 -3.66
CA GLU A 153 -11.58 -1.77 -4.09
C GLU A 153 -12.21 -2.49 -2.89
N TYR A 154 -13.49 -2.10 -2.67
CA TYR A 154 -14.52 -2.56 -1.71
C TYR A 154 -14.25 -2.45 -0.21
#